data_AF-A0A2L2YZU0-F1
#
_entry.id   AF-A0A2L2YZU0-F1
#
_cell.length_a   1.000
_cell.length_b   1.000
_cell.length_c   1.000
_cell.angle_alpha   90.00
_cell.angle_beta   90.00
_cell.angle_gamma   90.00
#
_symmetry.space_group_name_H-M   'P 1'
#
loop_
_entity.id
_entity.type
_entity.pdbx_description
1 polymer ?
#
loop_
_entity_poly.entity_id
_entity_poly.type
_entity_poly.pdbx_seq_one_letter_code
_entity_poly.pdbx_strand_id
1 'polypeptide(L)'
;KTTRKTRPLFLRTKKSKRPHRKPRPRDLVYLEKSPNYCEADPMKGSTGTSGRLCNRTSRGTDGCDLLCCGRGYNTHQFTRTAQCRRKFHWCCYVDCRVCTERTEVYSCK
;
A
#
# COMPACT_ATOMS: atom_id res chain seq x y z
N LYS A 1 25.10 29.15 41.49
CA LYS A 1 24.12 29.37 40.39
C LYS A 1 23.85 28.04 39.71
N THR A 2 22.71 27.42 39.98
CA THR A 2 22.32 26.09 39.48
C THR A 2 22.04 26.15 37.98
N THR A 3 22.85 25.48 37.16
CA THR A 3 22.61 25.37 35.73
C THR A 3 21.44 24.41 35.50
N ARG A 4 20.26 24.97 35.24
CA ARG A 4 19.11 24.18 34.76
C ARG A 4 19.56 23.46 33.48
N LYS A 5 19.77 22.14 33.55
CA LYS A 5 19.90 21.29 32.37
C LYS A 5 18.53 21.24 31.69
N THR A 6 18.22 22.26 30.89
CA THR A 6 17.05 22.27 30.02
C THR A 6 17.21 21.11 29.04
N ARG A 7 16.45 20.04 29.26
CA ARG A 7 16.28 18.99 28.26
C ARG A 7 15.71 19.66 27.01
N PRO A 8 16.42 19.67 25.89
CA PRO A 8 15.89 20.28 24.68
C PRO A 8 14.65 19.50 24.22
N LEU A 9 13.54 20.22 24.06
CA LEU A 9 12.25 19.74 23.56
C LEU A 9 12.31 19.49 22.05
N PHE A 10 13.23 18.64 21.56
CA PHE A 10 13.16 18.19 20.17
C PHE A 10 12.57 16.78 20.08
N LEU A 11 11.82 16.58 19.00
CA LEU A 11 11.23 15.30 18.66
C LEU A 11 12.34 14.29 18.38
N ARG A 12 12.29 13.15 19.06
CA ARG A 12 13.26 12.07 18.93
C ARG A 12 12.91 11.22 17.71
N THR A 13 13.87 10.99 16.82
CA THR A 13 13.70 10.04 15.71
C THR A 13 13.83 8.61 16.22
N LYS A 14 12.76 7.80 16.15
CA LYS A 14 12.76 6.41 16.64
C LYS A 14 13.77 5.49 15.94
N LYS A 15 14.15 5.82 14.69
CA LYS A 15 15.06 5.01 13.87
C LYS A 15 16.54 5.40 14.00
N SER A 16 16.88 6.46 14.77
CA SER A 16 18.27 6.87 14.92
C SER A 16 18.97 6.06 16.01
N LYS A 17 20.00 5.29 15.64
CA LYS A 17 20.93 4.64 16.59
C LYS A 17 21.61 5.66 17.53
N ARG A 18 21.62 6.95 17.16
CA ARG A 18 22.12 8.04 18.00
C ARG A 18 20.95 8.72 18.72
N PRO A 19 20.85 8.60 20.05
CA PRO A 19 19.84 9.35 20.78
C PRO A 19 20.13 10.85 20.61
N HIS A 20 19.10 11.67 20.38
CA HIS A 20 19.16 13.14 20.34
C HIS A 20 19.64 13.84 19.06
N ARG A 21 19.65 13.18 17.89
CA ARG A 21 19.93 13.88 16.62
C ARG A 21 18.70 14.64 16.13
N LYS A 22 18.83 15.97 15.95
CA LYS A 22 17.80 16.81 15.31
C LYS A 22 17.51 16.28 13.89
N PRO A 23 16.24 16.11 13.50
CA PRO A 23 15.86 15.75 12.13
C PRO A 23 16.40 16.77 11.12
N ARG A 24 16.79 16.31 9.93
CA ARG A 24 17.18 17.19 8.82
C ARG A 24 15.92 17.79 8.18
N PRO A 25 16.02 18.92 7.46
CA PRO A 25 14.88 19.52 6.77
C PRO A 25 14.15 18.60 5.78
N ARG A 26 14.84 17.56 5.26
CA ARG A 26 14.27 16.58 4.32
C ARG A 26 13.72 15.31 4.99
N ASP A 27 13.86 15.18 6.30
CA ASP A 27 13.40 13.98 7.02
C ASP A 27 11.92 14.11 7.38
N LEU A 28 11.12 13.08 7.09
CA LEU A 28 9.74 12.99 7.58
C LEU A 28 9.74 12.62 9.06
N VAL A 29 9.02 13.40 9.88
CA VAL A 29 8.86 13.19 11.32
C VAL A 29 7.39 13.01 11.67
N TYR A 30 7.13 12.17 12.66
CA TYR A 30 5.79 11.94 13.19
C TYR A 30 5.81 11.99 14.72
N LEU A 31 4.72 12.47 15.31
CA LEU A 31 4.55 12.54 16.77
C LEU A 31 3.96 11.23 17.30
N GLU A 32 2.93 10.73 16.63
CA GLU A 32 2.13 9.61 17.06
C GLU A 32 2.38 8.38 16.18
N LYS A 33 2.27 7.19 16.78
CA LYS A 33 2.40 5.95 16.00
C LYS A 33 1.20 5.83 15.07
N SER A 34 1.42 5.27 13.88
CA SER A 34 0.34 4.90 12.99
C SER A 34 -0.61 3.90 13.68
N PRO A 35 -1.93 4.09 13.56
CA PRO A 35 -2.91 3.15 14.08
C PRO A 35 -2.91 1.85 13.26
N ASN A 36 -3.71 0.89 13.70
CA ASN A 36 -4.06 -0.26 12.88
C ASN A 36 -5.07 0.18 11.80
N TYR A 37 -4.76 -0.12 10.53
CA TYR A 37 -5.63 0.21 9.38
C TYR A 37 -6.41 -1.00 8.85
N CYS A 38 -6.33 -2.15 9.52
CA CYS A 38 -7.01 -3.37 9.07
C CYS A 38 -8.53 -3.21 9.09
N GLU A 39 -9.06 -2.64 10.17
CA GLU A 39 -10.49 -2.45 10.42
C GLU A 39 -10.89 -1.00 10.15
N ALA A 40 -12.17 -0.80 9.84
CA ALA A 40 -12.72 0.54 9.66
C ALA A 40 -12.76 1.27 11.02
N ASP A 41 -12.17 2.45 11.05
CA ASP A 41 -12.16 3.35 12.21
C ASP A 41 -12.49 4.78 11.72
N PRO A 42 -13.77 5.18 11.77
CA PRO A 42 -14.20 6.51 11.35
C PRO A 42 -13.55 7.64 12.15
N MET A 43 -13.22 7.41 13.43
CA MET A 43 -12.59 8.42 14.29
C MET A 43 -11.17 8.75 13.82
N LYS A 44 -10.47 7.76 13.24
CA LYS A 44 -9.14 7.93 12.65
C LYS A 44 -9.18 8.14 11.13
N GLY A 45 -10.36 8.20 10.53
CA GLY A 45 -10.57 8.31 9.08
C GLY A 45 -10.11 7.09 8.29
N SER A 46 -10.01 5.91 8.92
CA SER A 46 -9.65 4.67 8.23
C SER A 46 -10.90 3.94 7.77
N THR A 47 -10.96 3.58 6.49
CA THR A 47 -12.03 2.74 5.92
C THR A 47 -11.80 1.24 6.09
N GLY A 48 -10.65 0.84 6.66
CA GLY A 48 -10.25 -0.56 6.75
C GLY A 48 -9.72 -1.14 5.44
N THR A 49 -9.53 -2.46 5.44
CA THR A 49 -8.96 -3.21 4.30
C THR A 49 -9.94 -4.15 3.61
N SER A 50 -11.15 -4.33 4.16
CA SER A 50 -12.19 -5.17 3.56
C SER A 50 -12.56 -4.64 2.17
N GLY A 51 -12.78 -5.56 1.22
CA GLY A 51 -13.11 -5.25 -0.17
C GLY A 51 -11.93 -4.79 -1.04
N ARG A 52 -10.73 -4.58 -0.48
CA ARG A 52 -9.55 -4.19 -1.27
C ARG A 52 -9.05 -5.34 -2.13
N LEU A 53 -8.63 -5.03 -3.36
CA LEU A 53 -7.95 -5.98 -4.23
C LEU A 53 -6.56 -6.32 -3.68
N CYS A 54 -6.23 -7.61 -3.65
CA CYS A 54 -4.97 -8.11 -3.15
C CYS A 54 -4.28 -9.02 -4.18
N ASN A 55 -2.96 -9.13 -4.08
CA ASN A 55 -2.17 -10.00 -4.92
C ASN A 55 -1.85 -11.31 -4.19
N ARG A 56 -2.42 -12.44 -4.64
CA ARG A 56 -2.23 -13.75 -3.99
C ARG A 56 -0.78 -14.24 -4.06
N THR A 57 -0.01 -13.87 -5.08
CA THR A 57 1.36 -14.36 -5.26
C THR A 57 2.40 -13.50 -4.54
N SER A 58 2.03 -12.28 -4.10
CA SER A 58 2.94 -11.40 -3.39
C SER A 58 3.04 -11.76 -1.91
N ARG A 59 4.26 -11.68 -1.37
CA ARG A 59 4.56 -11.81 0.06
C ARG A 59 4.71 -10.44 0.75
N GLY A 60 4.56 -9.35 0.00
CA GLY A 60 4.71 -7.99 0.48
C GLY A 60 3.43 -7.43 1.09
N THR A 61 3.40 -6.11 1.26
CA THR A 61 2.21 -5.38 1.79
C THR A 61 1.01 -5.39 0.83
N ASP A 62 1.23 -5.69 -0.44
CA ASP A 62 0.20 -5.92 -1.46
C ASP A 62 -0.30 -7.38 -1.46
N GLY A 63 0.39 -8.26 -0.74
CA GLY A 63 0.04 -9.66 -0.57
C GLY A 63 -1.26 -9.83 0.20
N CYS A 64 -2.11 -10.77 -0.19
CA CYS A 64 -3.40 -11.00 0.48
C CYS A 64 -3.25 -11.32 1.98
N ASP A 65 -2.18 -12.00 2.40
CA ASP A 65 -1.98 -12.34 3.82
C ASP A 65 -1.80 -11.10 4.70
N LEU A 66 -0.97 -10.15 4.23
CA LEU A 66 -0.68 -8.89 4.92
C LEU A 66 -1.79 -7.87 4.72
N LEU A 67 -2.27 -7.69 3.49
CA LEU A 67 -3.27 -6.69 3.13
C LEU A 67 -4.63 -7.00 3.76
N CYS A 68 -5.01 -8.27 3.84
CA CYS A 68 -6.25 -8.71 4.46
C CYS A 68 -6.08 -9.06 5.95
N CYS A 69 -4.90 -8.80 6.53
CA CYS A 69 -4.58 -8.97 7.94
C CYS A 69 -4.95 -10.37 8.49
N GLY A 70 -4.74 -11.42 7.69
CA GLY A 70 -5.06 -12.80 8.05
C GLY A 70 -6.55 -13.18 8.04
N ARG A 71 -7.48 -12.29 7.66
CA ARG A 71 -8.92 -12.61 7.52
C ARG A 71 -9.25 -13.49 6.32
N GLY A 72 -8.29 -13.67 5.41
CA GLY A 72 -8.48 -14.32 4.12
C GLY A 72 -9.07 -13.40 3.05
N TYR A 73 -9.35 -13.97 1.89
CA TYR A 73 -9.80 -13.25 0.70
C TYR A 73 -10.84 -14.06 -0.09
N ASN A 74 -11.69 -13.36 -0.82
CA ASN A 74 -12.62 -13.91 -1.80
C ASN A 74 -11.92 -14.02 -3.16
N THR A 75 -12.29 -15.03 -3.94
CA THR A 75 -11.78 -15.22 -5.31
C THR A 75 -12.95 -15.08 -6.28
N HIS A 76 -12.84 -14.14 -7.21
CA HIS A 76 -13.82 -13.93 -8.27
C HIS A 76 -13.18 -14.24 -9.62
N GLN A 77 -13.80 -15.11 -10.40
CA GLN A 77 -13.38 -15.40 -11.77
C GLN A 77 -14.27 -14.61 -12.74
N PHE A 78 -13.65 -13.94 -13.70
CA PHE A 78 -14.37 -13.30 -14.80
C PHE A 78 -13.63 -13.45 -16.12
N THR A 79 -14.38 -13.37 -17.21
CA THR A 79 -13.81 -13.35 -18.55
C THR A 79 -13.48 -11.91 -18.92
N ARG A 80 -12.20 -11.62 -19.10
CA ARG A 80 -11.71 -10.34 -19.59
C ARG A 80 -11.54 -10.40 -21.09
N THR A 81 -12.27 -9.56 -21.80
CA THR A 81 -12.09 -9.36 -23.24
C THR A 81 -11.10 -8.23 -23.47
N ALA A 82 -10.03 -8.49 -24.22
CA ALA A 82 -8.98 -7.52 -24.52
C ALA A 82 -8.50 -7.62 -25.97
N GLN A 83 -8.04 -6.50 -26.52
CA GLN A 83 -7.38 -6.49 -27.82
C GLN A 83 -5.98 -7.10 -27.71
N CYS A 84 -5.74 -8.17 -28.45
CA CYS A 84 -4.53 -8.98 -28.45
C CYS A 84 -3.90 -9.03 -29.85
N ARG A 85 -2.67 -9.54 -29.95
CA ARG A 85 -1.97 -9.81 -31.21
C ARG A 85 -1.98 -8.62 -32.19
N ARG A 86 -1.55 -7.46 -31.71
CA ARG A 86 -1.53 -6.24 -32.52
C ARG A 86 -0.42 -6.31 -33.56
N LYS A 87 -0.76 -6.05 -34.82
CA LYS A 87 0.19 -5.84 -35.91
C LYS A 87 0.15 -4.39 -36.33
N PHE A 88 1.30 -3.74 -36.18
CA PHE A 88 1.47 -2.38 -36.64
C PHE A 88 1.81 -2.39 -38.13
N HIS A 89 0.99 -1.74 -38.95
CA HIS A 89 1.30 -1.50 -40.36
C HIS A 89 1.80 -0.07 -40.49
N TRP A 90 3.07 0.08 -40.92
CA TRP A 90 3.64 1.41 -41.05
C TRP A 90 2.92 2.19 -42.16
N CYS A 91 2.46 3.38 -41.77
CA CYS A 91 1.40 4.21 -42.28
C CYS A 91 0.16 3.49 -42.87
N CYS A 92 -0.98 3.49 -42.16
CA CYS A 92 -1.23 4.20 -40.89
C CYS A 92 -2.29 3.51 -40.00
N TYR A 93 -2.27 2.18 -39.88
CA TYR A 93 -3.24 1.48 -39.01
C TYR A 93 -2.65 0.31 -38.23
N VAL A 94 -3.35 -0.06 -37.16
CA VAL A 94 -3.01 -1.20 -36.31
C VAL A 94 -4.11 -2.24 -36.46
N ASP A 95 -3.74 -3.43 -36.96
CA ASP A 95 -4.64 -4.58 -36.99
C ASP A 95 -4.60 -5.28 -35.63
N CYS A 96 -5.78 -5.50 -35.03
CA CYS A 96 -5.92 -6.09 -33.71
C CYS A 96 -6.98 -7.20 -33.73
N ARG A 97 -6.76 -8.25 -32.94
CA ARG A 97 -7.79 -9.26 -32.68
C ARG A 97 -8.38 -9.06 -31.30
N VAL A 98 -9.62 -9.51 -31.11
CA VAL A 98 -10.26 -9.55 -29.80
C VAL A 98 -10.01 -10.94 -29.22
N CYS A 99 -9.32 -11.01 -28.07
CA CYS A 99 -9.14 -12.23 -27.29
C CYS A 99 -9.99 -12.17 -26.03
N THR A 100 -10.49 -13.32 -25.61
CA THR A 100 -11.12 -13.52 -24.31
C THR A 100 -10.20 -14.38 -23.44
N GLU A 101 -9.95 -13.92 -22.22
CA GLU A 101 -9.12 -14.62 -21.25
C GLU A 101 -9.86 -14.73 -19.92
N ARG A 102 -9.75 -15.86 -19.23
CA ARG A 102 -10.28 -16.01 -17.88
C ARG A 102 -9.27 -15.45 -16.88
N THR A 103 -9.68 -14.49 -16.07
CA THR A 103 -8.84 -13.86 -15.05
C THR A 103 -9.48 -14.05 -13.68
N GLU A 104 -8.64 -14.28 -12.67
CA GLU A 104 -9.04 -14.35 -11.27
C GLU A 104 -8.66 -13.05 -10.56
N VAL A 105 -9.57 -12.51 -9.76
CA VAL A 105 -9.32 -11.35 -8.91
C VAL A 105 -9.63 -11.70 -7.46
N TYR A 106 -8.74 -11.28 -6.57
CA TYR A 106 -8.81 -11.58 -5.15
C TYR A 106 -9.13 -10.30 -4.38
N SER A 107 -10.11 -10.35 -3.48
CA SER A 107 -10.52 -9.23 -2.65
C SER A 107 -10.54 -9.61 -1.17
N CYS A 108 -10.08 -8.73 -0.29
CA CYS A 108 -10.07 -9.00 1.15
C CYS A 108 -11.49 -9.14 1.71
N LYS A 109 -11.65 -10.07 2.65
CA LYS A 109 -12.88 -10.20 3.44
C LYS A 109 -12.99 -9.07 4.46
#